data_AF-A0A6F9BIL3-F1
#
_entry.id   AF-A0A6F9BIL3-F1
#
_cell.length_a   1.000
_cell.length_b   1.000
_cell.length_c   1.000
_cell.angle_alpha   90.00
_cell.angle_beta   90.00
_cell.angle_gamma   90.00
#
_symmetry.space_group_name_H-M   'P 1'
#
loop_
_entity.id
_entity.type
_entity.pdbx_description
1 polymer ?
#
loop_
_entity_poly.entity_id
_entity_poly.type
_entity_poly.pdbx_seq_one_letter_code
_entity_poly.pdbx_strand_id
1 'polypeptide(L)'
;MVTFLMILREQNKDIFSQLQNINRALEQTNDPPPEESGLHIMAEHLSQSELDYPFKLLEYFNGFRVSKVIFSACELGVFDLLLLSQKPLSAERVAQELGASVDGIERLLDVLVGVNILE
;
A
#
# COMPACT_ATOMS: atom_id res chain seq x y z
N MET A 1 16.83 -11.55 1.87
CA MET A 1 15.58 -11.51 1.09
C MET A 1 14.42 -12.23 1.78
N VAL A 2 14.58 -13.51 2.18
CA VAL A 2 13.52 -14.30 2.86
C VAL A 2 13.04 -13.67 4.18
N THR A 3 13.94 -13.09 4.98
CA THR A 3 13.58 -12.39 6.24
C THR A 3 12.73 -11.15 6.01
N PHE A 4 13.01 -10.38 4.95
CA PHE A 4 12.24 -9.18 4.60
C PHE A 4 10.85 -9.53 4.07
N LEU A 5 10.75 -10.60 3.28
CA LEU A 5 9.46 -11.16 2.83
C LEU A 5 8.63 -11.72 4.00
N MET A 6 9.26 -12.36 5.00
CA MET A 6 8.57 -12.80 6.21
C MET A 6 8.08 -11.61 7.04
N ILE A 7 8.90 -10.56 7.21
CA ILE A 7 8.49 -9.34 7.91
C ILE A 7 7.30 -8.70 7.20
N LEU A 8 7.32 -8.57 5.87
CA LEU A 8 6.21 -7.98 5.12
C LEU A 8 4.96 -8.87 5.09
N ARG A 9 5.11 -10.20 5.10
CA ARG A 9 3.98 -11.13 5.27
C ARG A 9 3.37 -11.02 6.67
N GLU A 10 4.18 -10.84 7.69
CA GLU A 10 3.70 -10.71 9.07
C GLU A 10 3.05 -9.34 9.31
N GLN A 11 3.63 -8.26 8.78
CA GLN A 11 3.02 -6.93 8.79
C GLN A 11 1.66 -6.91 8.06
N ASN A 12 1.51 -7.67 6.96
CA ASN A 12 0.21 -7.80 6.28
C ASN A 12 -0.84 -8.53 7.13
N LYS A 13 -0.45 -9.52 7.94
CA LYS A 13 -1.38 -10.16 8.89
C LYS A 13 -1.79 -9.22 10.03
N ASP A 14 -0.85 -8.41 10.52
CA ASP A 14 -1.13 -7.40 11.54
C ASP A 14 -2.12 -6.37 11.03
N ILE A 15 -1.95 -5.88 9.80
CA ILE A 15 -2.92 -4.97 9.15
C ILE A 15 -4.30 -5.62 9.07
N PHE A 16 -4.38 -6.88 8.64
CA PHE A 16 -5.66 -7.59 8.52
C PHE A 16 -6.35 -7.80 9.89
N SER A 17 -5.56 -8.08 10.92
CA SER A 17 -6.04 -8.26 12.29
C SER A 17 -6.53 -6.93 12.88
N GLN A 18 -5.82 -5.82 12.60
CA GLN A 18 -6.25 -4.48 12.97
C GLN A 18 -7.56 -4.11 12.27
N LEU A 19 -7.70 -4.37 10.97
CA LEU A 19 -8.94 -4.13 10.23
C LEU A 19 -10.11 -4.94 10.79
N GLN A 20 -9.91 -6.20 11.17
CA GLN A 20 -10.94 -7.00 11.83
C GLN A 20 -11.33 -6.44 13.21
N ASN A 21 -10.36 -5.94 13.98
CA ASN A 21 -10.65 -5.33 15.28
C ASN A 21 -11.43 -4.03 15.14
N ILE A 22 -11.14 -3.22 14.12
CA ILE A 22 -11.87 -1.99 13.81
C ILE A 22 -13.29 -2.31 13.35
N ASN A 23 -13.48 -3.26 12.43
CA ASN A 23 -14.83 -3.66 12.01
C ASN A 23 -15.66 -4.21 13.18
N ARG A 24 -15.03 -4.99 14.08
CA ARG A 24 -15.69 -5.47 15.30
C ARG A 24 -16.09 -4.33 16.24
N ALA A 25 -15.25 -3.30 16.36
CA ALA A 25 -15.57 -2.12 17.18
C ALA A 25 -16.74 -1.32 16.57
N LEU A 26 -16.82 -1.20 15.24
CA LEU A 26 -17.93 -0.55 14.54
C LEU A 26 -19.24 -1.35 14.62
N GLU A 27 -19.17 -2.68 14.71
CA GLU A 27 -20.35 -3.52 14.94
C GLU A 27 -20.91 -3.38 16.38
N GLN A 28 -20.04 -3.04 17.34
CA GLN A 28 -20.40 -2.83 18.75
C GLN A 28 -21.01 -1.45 19.03
N THR A 29 -20.91 -0.47 18.11
CA THR A 29 -21.52 0.85 18.26
C THR A 29 -22.94 0.94 17.69
N ASN A 30 -23.49 -0.16 17.15
CA ASN A 30 -24.86 -0.24 16.62
C ASN A 30 -25.92 -0.62 17.68
N ASP A 31 -25.61 -0.50 18.98
CA ASP A 31 -26.67 -0.53 19.99
C ASP A 31 -27.65 0.63 19.76
N PRO A 32 -28.98 0.39 19.86
CA PRO A 32 -29.96 1.44 19.66
C PRO A 32 -29.75 2.58 20.67
N PRO A 33 -29.87 3.85 20.25
CA PRO A 33 -29.59 4.98 21.13
C PRO A 33 -30.56 4.99 22.32
N PRO A 34 -30.10 5.33 23.53
CA PRO A 34 -30.97 5.51 24.68
C PRO A 34 -31.98 6.62 24.39
N GLU A 35 -33.24 6.37 24.75
CA GLU A 35 -34.40 7.22 24.47
C GLU A 35 -34.15 8.70 24.84
N GLU A 36 -34.34 9.55 23.81
CA GLU A 36 -34.64 10.99 23.81
C GLU A 36 -34.43 11.77 25.13
N SER A 37 -33.19 12.17 25.44
CA SER A 37 -32.91 13.32 26.33
C SER A 37 -31.52 13.95 26.16
N GLY A 38 -30.73 13.56 25.15
CA GLY A 38 -29.31 13.91 25.06
C GLY A 38 -28.80 14.44 23.70
N LEU A 39 -29.68 14.85 22.79
CA LEU A 39 -29.33 15.19 21.40
C LEU A 39 -28.34 16.39 21.26
N HIS A 40 -28.06 17.13 22.34
CA HIS A 40 -27.21 18.32 22.28
C HIS A 40 -25.71 18.08 22.60
N ILE A 41 -25.28 16.88 23.02
CA ILE A 41 -23.90 16.67 23.54
C ILE A 41 -23.08 15.63 22.77
N MET A 42 -23.52 15.12 21.61
CA MET A 42 -22.74 14.14 20.82
C MET A 42 -21.97 14.73 19.64
N ALA A 43 -22.20 16.00 19.28
CA ALA A 43 -21.61 16.59 18.07
C ALA A 43 -20.20 17.17 18.25
N GLU A 44 -19.65 17.27 19.46
CA GLU A 44 -18.46 18.12 19.70
C GLU A 44 -17.19 17.41 20.16
N HIS A 45 -17.11 16.08 20.15
CA HIS A 45 -15.86 15.39 20.55
C HIS A 45 -15.53 14.18 19.67
N LEU A 46 -15.35 14.42 18.37
CA LEU A 46 -14.55 13.49 17.56
C LEU A 46 -13.12 13.55 18.10
N SER A 47 -12.62 12.41 18.60
CA SER A 47 -11.25 12.32 19.10
C SER A 47 -10.27 12.52 17.92
N GLN A 48 -9.13 13.18 18.15
CA GLN A 48 -8.09 13.38 17.11
C GLN A 48 -7.72 12.06 16.41
N SER A 49 -7.74 10.94 17.15
CA SER A 49 -7.52 9.59 16.65
C SER A 49 -8.52 9.10 15.60
N GLU A 50 -9.78 9.56 15.63
CA GLU A 50 -10.79 9.19 14.63
C GLU A 50 -10.63 9.97 13.33
N LEU A 51 -10.11 11.20 13.41
CA LEU A 51 -9.76 12.00 12.24
C LEU A 51 -8.44 11.55 11.59
N ASP A 52 -7.53 10.95 12.37
CA ASP A 52 -6.25 10.41 11.88
C ASP A 52 -6.40 9.03 11.23
N TYR A 53 -7.49 8.31 11.51
CA TYR A 53 -7.70 6.94 11.01
C TYR A 53 -7.76 6.83 9.47
N PRO A 54 -8.51 7.67 8.73
CA PRO A 54 -8.54 7.61 7.27
C PRO A 54 -7.18 7.89 6.63
N PHE A 55 -6.40 8.82 7.20
CA PHE A 55 -5.07 9.15 6.70
C PHE A 55 -4.11 7.99 6.92
N LYS A 56 -4.12 7.38 8.10
CA LYS A 56 -3.28 6.22 8.42
C LYS A 56 -3.62 5.01 7.54
N LEU A 57 -4.91 4.78 7.26
CA LEU A 57 -5.34 3.73 6.33
C LEU A 57 -4.83 4.01 4.91
N LEU A 58 -4.92 5.26 4.44
CA LEU A 58 -4.40 5.67 3.14
C LEU A 58 -2.88 5.47 3.04
N GLU A 59 -2.13 5.79 4.10
CA GLU A 59 -0.69 5.53 4.18
C GLU A 59 -0.38 4.03 4.05
N TYR A 60 -1.12 3.17 4.75
CA TYR A 60 -0.94 1.72 4.63
C TYR A 60 -1.27 1.20 3.23
N PHE A 61 -2.35 1.68 2.61
CA PHE A 61 -2.67 1.34 1.22
C PHE A 61 -1.58 1.80 0.27
N ASN A 62 -1.04 3.00 0.45
CA ASN A 62 0.05 3.50 -0.37
C ASN A 62 1.31 2.64 -0.18
N GLY A 63 1.69 2.35 1.06
CA GLY A 63 2.83 1.50 1.39
C GLY A 63 2.71 0.09 0.78
N PHE A 64 1.52 -0.53 0.84
CA PHE A 64 1.25 -1.81 0.20
C PHE A 64 1.40 -1.74 -1.33
N ARG A 65 0.84 -0.71 -1.96
CA ARG A 65 0.96 -0.50 -3.42
C ARG A 65 2.41 -0.33 -3.85
N VAL A 66 3.18 0.52 -3.18
CA VAL A 66 4.61 0.71 -3.47
C VAL A 66 5.39 -0.59 -3.28
N SER A 67 5.10 -1.34 -2.21
CA SER A 67 5.74 -2.64 -1.97
C SER A 67 5.47 -3.64 -3.10
N LYS A 68 4.23 -3.68 -3.61
CA LYS A 68 3.86 -4.54 -4.74
C LYS A 68 4.60 -4.17 -6.02
N VAL A 69 4.75 -2.87 -6.30
CA VAL A 69 5.50 -2.38 -7.47
C VAL A 69 6.95 -2.83 -7.41
N ILE A 70 7.63 -2.61 -6.28
CA ILE A 70 9.04 -3.00 -6.09
C ILE A 70 9.18 -4.53 -6.22
N PHE A 71 8.27 -5.30 -5.64
CA PHE A 71 8.30 -6.76 -5.76
C PHE A 71 8.07 -7.24 -7.18
N SER A 72 7.14 -6.65 -7.92
CA SER A 72 6.94 -6.99 -9.33
C SER A 72 8.19 -6.69 -10.16
N ALA A 73 8.87 -5.56 -9.89
CA ALA A 73 10.13 -5.23 -10.54
C ALA A 73 11.27 -6.21 -10.20
N CYS A 74 11.35 -6.67 -8.93
CA CYS A 74 12.27 -7.73 -8.53
C CYS A 74 11.95 -9.08 -9.20
N GLU A 75 10.69 -9.51 -9.19
CA GLU A 75 10.25 -10.78 -9.78
C GLU A 75 10.47 -10.81 -11.30
N LEU A 76 10.29 -9.68 -11.97
CA LEU A 76 10.57 -9.52 -13.40
C LEU A 76 12.06 -9.38 -13.71
N GLY A 77 12.92 -9.17 -12.71
CA GLY A 77 14.36 -8.97 -12.92
C GLY A 77 14.75 -7.59 -13.47
N VAL A 78 13.88 -6.57 -13.32
CA VAL A 78 14.11 -5.21 -13.83
C VAL A 78 15.40 -4.61 -13.24
N PHE A 79 15.59 -4.70 -11.93
CA PHE A 79 16.75 -4.12 -11.26
C PHE A 79 18.05 -4.80 -11.67
N ASP A 80 18.04 -6.13 -11.80
CA ASP A 80 19.22 -6.88 -12.24
C ASP A 80 19.60 -6.49 -13.68
N LEU A 81 18.63 -6.36 -14.58
CA LEU A 81 18.87 -5.94 -15.96
C LEU A 81 19.48 -4.53 -16.03
N LEU A 82 18.94 -3.58 -15.28
CA LEU A 82 19.45 -2.21 -15.23
C LEU A 82 20.87 -2.15 -14.67
N LEU A 83 21.12 -2.88 -13.58
CA LEU A 83 22.44 -2.98 -12.94
C LEU A 83 23.48 -3.57 -13.90
N LEU A 84 23.13 -4.62 -14.64
CA LEU A 84 24.03 -5.26 -15.61
C LEU A 84 24.30 -4.37 -16.84
N SER A 85 23.31 -3.57 -17.25
CA SER A 85 23.41 -2.74 -18.44
C SER A 85 24.31 -1.52 -18.26
N GLN A 86 24.44 -1.01 -17.02
CA GLN A 86 25.28 0.15 -16.67
C GLN A 86 25.00 1.40 -17.52
N LYS A 87 23.78 1.50 -18.06
CA LYS A 87 23.31 2.63 -18.88
C LYS A 87 21.79 2.73 -18.79
N PRO A 88 21.21 3.92 -19.02
CA PRO A 88 19.76 4.07 -19.16
C PRO A 88 19.22 3.19 -20.30
N LEU A 89 18.07 2.56 -20.07
CA LEU A 89 17.35 1.76 -21.05
C LEU A 89 15.98 2.35 -21.31
N SER A 90 15.50 2.24 -22.55
CA SER A 90 14.10 2.55 -22.85
C SER A 90 13.18 1.42 -22.36
N ALA A 91 11.91 1.74 -22.13
CA ALA A 91 10.92 0.76 -21.69
C ALA A 91 10.74 -0.38 -22.70
N GLU A 92 10.83 -0.10 -24.00
CA GLU A 92 10.77 -1.12 -25.06
C GLU A 92 11.94 -2.08 -24.97
N ARG A 93 13.14 -1.56 -24.66
CA ARG A 93 14.32 -2.42 -24.50
C ARG A 93 14.20 -3.29 -23.27
N VAL A 94 13.74 -2.74 -22.14
CA VAL A 94 13.49 -3.51 -20.92
C VAL A 94 12.44 -4.59 -21.18
N ALA A 95 11.33 -4.25 -21.83
CA ALA A 95 10.27 -5.21 -22.17
C ALA A 95 10.77 -6.33 -23.09
N GLN A 96 11.61 -5.99 -24.09
CA GLN A 96 12.21 -6.96 -24.98
C GLN A 96 13.12 -7.94 -24.24
N GLU A 97 14.02 -7.44 -23.39
CA GLU A 97 14.97 -8.27 -22.64
C GLU A 97 14.27 -9.17 -21.60
N LEU A 98 13.19 -8.68 -20.99
CA LEU A 98 12.44 -9.42 -19.97
C LEU A 98 11.30 -10.26 -20.54
N GLY A 99 11.06 -10.23 -21.85
CA GLY A 99 9.95 -10.95 -22.49
C GLY A 99 8.57 -10.52 -21.99
N ALA A 100 8.42 -9.24 -21.65
CA ALA A 100 7.21 -8.66 -21.08
C ALA A 100 6.52 -7.70 -22.06
N SER A 101 5.28 -7.30 -21.76
CA SER A 101 4.58 -6.27 -22.53
C SER A 101 5.21 -4.90 -22.33
N VAL A 102 5.36 -4.12 -23.40
CA VAL A 102 5.86 -2.74 -23.35
C VAL A 102 5.00 -1.86 -22.42
N ASP A 103 3.67 -1.84 -22.60
CA ASP A 103 2.74 -1.07 -21.75
C ASP A 103 2.91 -1.39 -20.25
N GLY A 104 3.02 -2.68 -19.91
CA GLY A 104 3.22 -3.10 -18.53
C GLY A 104 4.54 -2.65 -17.94
N ILE A 105 5.62 -2.66 -18.73
CA ILE A 105 6.94 -2.19 -18.31
C ILE A 105 6.98 -0.67 -18.20
N GLU A 106 6.41 0.06 -19.16
CA GLU A 106 6.29 1.53 -19.09
C GLU A 106 5.61 1.95 -17.78
N ARG A 107 4.44 1.37 -17.50
CA ARG A 107 3.69 1.69 -16.26
C ARG A 107 4.45 1.30 -15.00
N LEU A 108 5.18 0.18 -15.03
CA LEU A 108 6.00 -0.24 -13.89
C LEU A 108 7.15 0.74 -13.64
N LEU A 109 7.88 1.12 -14.70
CA LEU A 109 8.99 2.06 -14.64
C LEU A 109 8.51 3.46 -14.24
N ASP A 110 7.40 3.94 -14.80
CA ASP A 110 6.78 5.22 -14.43
C ASP A 110 6.48 5.30 -12.93
N VAL A 111 5.92 4.23 -12.36
CA VAL A 111 5.62 4.20 -10.92
C VAL A 111 6.92 4.14 -10.10
N LEU A 112 7.93 3.38 -10.54
CA LEU A 112 9.24 3.33 -9.85
C LEU A 112 9.97 4.68 -9.86
N VAL A 113 9.88 5.45 -10.96
CA VAL A 113 10.36 6.84 -11.03
C VAL A 113 9.51 7.74 -10.13
N GLY A 114 8.18 7.62 -10.20
CA GLY A 114 7.23 8.39 -9.39
C GLY A 114 7.36 8.20 -7.87
N VAL A 115 7.99 7.10 -7.43
CA VAL A 115 8.30 6.82 -6.02
C VAL A 115 9.80 6.91 -5.70
N ASN A 116 10.58 7.52 -6.60
CA ASN A 116 12.00 7.84 -6.45
C ASN A 116 12.93 6.63 -6.21
N ILE A 117 12.60 5.48 -6.80
CA ILE A 117 13.47 4.29 -6.81
C ILE A 117 14.36 4.26 -8.06
N LEU A 118 13.84 4.75 -9.19
CA LEU A 118 14.57 4.94 -10.45
C LEU A 118 14.60 6.42 -10.85
N GLU A 119 15.46 6.76 -11.81
CA GLU A 119 15.59 8.08 -12.45
C GLU A 119 15.29 8.02 -13.95
#